data_AF-A0AAW0A610-F1
#
_entry.id   AF-A0AAW0A610-F1
#
_cell.length_a   1.000
_cell.length_b   1.000
_cell.length_c   1.000
_cell.angle_alpha   90.00
_cell.angle_beta   90.00
_cell.angle_gamma   90.00
#
_symmetry.space_group_name_H-M   'P 1'
#
loop_
_entity.id
_entity.type
_entity.pdbx_description
1 polymer ?
#
loop_
_entity_poly.entity_id
_entity_poly.type
_entity_poly.pdbx_seq_one_letter_code
_entity_poly.pdbx_strand_id
1 'polypeptide(L)'
;VPCGTFSKSDVDWPQFHYERAGNSPKYAYPDNVLWEDKKSLLYWRGQSTGGWISGDNYRSFPRFKLLDIARNHSSLLDVAITAFYEHFCQASHGCTDSDAARIKAEYAITPHAHNEPREDVYKYKYVFDVDGNSFSGRYLGLLKSGSLVFKSTVWAEYFDGWLKPYVHYVPVRPDLSDLVERVEWARGNEGEARRIQRAGKEFVERVVTDAQNDCYFLLVLLEWARLQSGRI
;
A
#
# COMPACT_ATOMS: atom_id res chain seq x y z
N VAL A 1 1.55 -19.16 1.82
CA VAL A 1 0.98 -17.80 1.60
C VAL A 1 0.40 -17.36 2.93
N PRO A 2 0.96 -16.36 3.62
CA PRO A 2 0.54 -15.97 4.96
C PRO A 2 -0.58 -14.91 4.93
N CYS A 3 -1.47 -14.95 3.93
CA CYS A 3 -2.39 -13.84 3.69
C CYS A 3 -3.76 -14.38 3.30
N GLY A 4 -4.78 -14.03 4.10
CA GLY A 4 -6.17 -14.38 3.89
C GLY A 4 -6.94 -13.24 3.24
N THR A 5 -7.69 -13.55 2.17
CA THR A 5 -8.83 -12.72 1.79
C THR A 5 -10.02 -13.12 2.66
N PHE A 6 -11.16 -12.41 2.54
CA PHE A 6 -12.44 -12.63 3.24
C PHE A 6 -12.91 -14.10 3.42
N SER A 7 -12.31 -15.06 2.73
CA SER A 7 -12.43 -16.49 2.99
C SER A 7 -11.05 -17.08 3.34
N LYS A 8 -10.78 -17.30 4.64
CA LYS A 8 -10.37 -18.59 5.24
C LYS A 8 -9.83 -18.41 6.65
N SER A 9 -9.87 -19.52 7.39
CA SER A 9 -9.49 -19.82 8.78
C SER A 9 -8.06 -19.45 9.22
N ASP A 10 -7.40 -18.54 8.50
CA ASP A 10 -6.09 -18.03 8.86
C ASP A 10 -6.24 -17.02 10.02
N VAL A 11 -5.25 -16.98 10.90
CA VAL A 11 -5.21 -16.03 12.02
C VAL A 11 -4.22 -14.93 11.66
N ASP A 12 -4.71 -13.70 11.59
CA ASP A 12 -3.86 -12.55 11.32
C ASP A 12 -3.00 -12.17 12.53
N TRP A 13 -1.72 -11.90 12.27
CA TRP A 13 -0.75 -11.45 13.27
C TRP A 13 0.22 -10.42 12.67
N PRO A 14 0.98 -9.67 13.50
CA PRO A 14 2.00 -8.74 13.05
C PRO A 14 3.01 -9.44 12.13
N GLN A 15 2.94 -9.14 10.83
CA GLN A 15 3.74 -9.84 9.84
C GLN A 15 5.15 -9.24 9.73
N PHE A 16 6.12 -10.08 9.35
CA PHE A 16 7.50 -9.66 9.08
C PHE A 16 7.60 -8.50 8.08
N HIS A 17 6.63 -8.37 7.17
CA HIS A 17 6.54 -7.27 6.23
C HIS A 17 6.47 -5.90 6.94
N TYR A 18 5.88 -5.82 8.13
CA TYR A 18 5.82 -4.58 8.90
C TYR A 18 7.06 -4.30 9.76
N GLU A 19 7.98 -5.25 9.89
CA GLU A 19 9.23 -5.08 10.63
C GLU A 19 10.47 -4.96 9.75
N ARG A 20 10.49 -5.70 8.64
CA ARG A 20 11.68 -5.89 7.79
C ARG A 20 11.50 -5.41 6.35
N ALA A 21 10.29 -5.04 5.92
CA ALA A 21 10.17 -4.43 4.59
C ALA A 21 10.89 -3.08 4.59
N GLY A 22 11.53 -2.73 3.48
CA GLY A 22 12.28 -1.49 3.37
C GLY A 22 11.47 -0.19 3.56
N ASN A 23 10.13 -0.29 3.55
CA ASN A 23 9.20 0.81 3.82
C ASN A 23 8.39 0.54 5.12
N SER A 24 8.86 -0.36 5.97
CA SER A 24 8.32 -0.58 7.31
C SER A 24 8.35 0.73 8.10
N PRO A 25 7.42 0.93 9.05
CA PRO A 25 7.52 2.02 10.02
C PRO A 25 8.85 2.10 10.78
N LYS A 26 9.68 1.03 10.80
CA LYS A 26 11.06 1.05 11.34
C LYS A 26 12.06 1.82 10.48
N TYR A 27 11.82 1.87 9.17
CA TYR A 27 12.65 2.60 8.20
C TYR A 27 11.97 3.88 7.73
N ALA A 28 10.92 4.33 8.44
CA ALA A 28 10.31 5.62 8.18
C ALA A 28 11.34 6.71 8.49
N TYR A 29 11.89 7.29 7.43
CA TYR A 29 12.80 8.42 7.53
C TYR A 29 12.10 9.60 8.22
N PRO A 30 12.84 10.52 8.88
CA PRO A 30 12.23 11.66 9.53
C PRO A 30 11.50 12.55 8.51
N ASP A 31 10.21 12.76 8.73
CA ASP A 31 9.39 13.71 7.98
C ASP A 31 9.83 15.14 8.33
N ASN A 32 10.65 15.72 7.47
CA ASN A 32 11.19 17.07 7.61
C ASN A 32 10.49 18.10 6.71
N VAL A 33 9.40 17.70 6.02
CA VAL A 33 8.66 18.56 5.10
C VAL A 33 7.31 18.91 5.74
N LEU A 34 7.08 20.20 5.97
CA LEU A 34 5.80 20.66 6.51
C LEU A 34 4.69 20.41 5.50
N TRP A 35 3.47 20.15 5.98
CA TRP A 35 2.30 19.91 5.14
C TRP A 35 2.14 20.98 4.03
N GLU A 36 2.38 22.25 4.37
CA GLU A 36 2.24 23.37 3.43
C GLU A 36 3.26 23.35 2.30
N ASP A 37 4.43 22.75 2.54
CA ASP A 37 5.52 22.65 1.57
C ASP A 37 5.41 21.38 0.69
N LYS A 38 4.50 20.45 1.04
CA LYS A 38 4.27 19.23 0.26
C LYS A 38 3.49 19.56 -1.03
N LYS A 39 3.86 18.91 -2.12
CA LYS A 39 3.14 18.98 -3.41
C LYS A 39 1.72 18.46 -3.25
N SER A 40 0.73 19.19 -3.75
CA SER A 40 -0.69 18.79 -3.76
C SER A 40 -1.01 17.75 -4.85
N LEU A 41 -0.23 16.67 -4.93
CA LEU A 41 -0.40 15.54 -5.83
C LEU A 41 -0.46 14.23 -5.03
N LEU A 42 -1.12 13.23 -5.58
CA LEU A 42 -1.04 11.85 -5.08
C LEU A 42 0.15 11.13 -5.68
N TYR A 43 1.01 10.59 -4.82
CA TYR A 43 2.22 9.92 -5.21
C TYR A 43 2.18 8.41 -4.97
N TRP A 44 2.72 7.67 -5.93
CA TRP A 44 2.97 6.24 -5.78
C TRP A 44 4.18 5.78 -6.59
N ARG A 45 4.99 4.93 -5.95
CA ARG A 45 6.06 4.15 -6.58
C ARG A 45 5.98 2.72 -6.09
N GLY A 46 6.14 1.74 -6.98
CA GLY A 46 6.16 0.34 -6.62
C GLY A 46 6.50 -0.58 -7.78
N GLN A 47 6.74 -1.85 -7.48
CA GLN A 47 6.99 -2.87 -8.51
C GLN A 47 5.69 -3.38 -9.14
N SER A 48 5.79 -4.04 -10.29
CA SER A 48 4.66 -4.60 -11.04
C SER A 48 4.04 -5.88 -10.44
N THR A 49 4.10 -6.07 -9.12
CA THR A 49 3.53 -7.26 -8.47
C THR A 49 1.99 -7.24 -8.50
N GLY A 50 1.35 -8.41 -8.42
CA GLY A 50 -0.12 -8.49 -8.51
C GLY A 50 -0.68 -9.85 -8.92
N GLY A 51 0.15 -10.73 -9.47
CA GLY A 51 -0.24 -12.08 -9.87
C GLY A 51 0.50 -12.51 -11.13
N TRP A 52 0.30 -13.77 -11.53
CA TRP A 52 0.87 -14.36 -12.74
C TRP A 52 0.33 -13.69 -14.00
N ILE A 53 1.23 -13.25 -14.88
CA ILE A 53 0.90 -12.59 -16.13
C ILE A 53 0.69 -13.65 -17.21
N SER A 54 -0.37 -13.49 -18.01
CA SER A 54 -0.68 -14.30 -19.18
C SER A 54 -1.53 -13.46 -20.15
N GLY A 55 -1.03 -13.24 -21.37
CA GLY A 55 -1.65 -12.32 -22.32
C GLY A 55 -1.81 -10.91 -21.73
N ASP A 56 -3.03 -10.37 -21.73
CA ASP A 56 -3.34 -9.02 -21.25
C ASP A 56 -4.03 -8.98 -19.87
N ASN A 57 -3.99 -10.08 -19.11
CA ASN A 57 -4.63 -10.15 -17.80
C ASN A 57 -4.07 -9.10 -16.80
N TYR A 58 -2.82 -8.67 -16.96
CA TYR A 58 -2.15 -7.69 -16.10
C TYR A 58 -2.91 -6.38 -15.99
N ARG A 59 -3.69 -5.99 -17.02
CA ARG A 59 -4.56 -4.80 -17.00
C ARG A 59 -5.63 -4.85 -15.91
N SER A 60 -5.96 -6.05 -15.44
CA SER A 60 -6.91 -6.21 -14.33
C SER A 60 -6.26 -6.00 -12.95
N PHE A 61 -4.92 -6.03 -12.86
CA PHE A 61 -4.21 -5.93 -11.59
C PHE A 61 -4.25 -4.49 -11.06
N PRO A 62 -4.44 -4.29 -9.74
CA PRO A 62 -4.62 -2.96 -9.15
C PRO A 62 -3.51 -1.96 -9.51
N ARG A 63 -2.25 -2.41 -9.56
CA ARG A 63 -1.11 -1.54 -9.86
C ARG A 63 -1.09 -1.07 -11.31
N PHE A 64 -1.40 -1.94 -12.28
CA PHE A 64 -1.48 -1.55 -13.69
C PHE A 64 -2.69 -0.63 -13.95
N LYS A 65 -3.84 -0.93 -13.35
CA LYS A 65 -5.01 -0.03 -13.37
C LYS A 65 -4.67 1.37 -12.85
N LEU A 66 -3.89 1.46 -11.77
CA LEU A 66 -3.45 2.72 -11.21
C LEU A 66 -2.62 3.54 -12.21
N LEU A 67 -1.70 2.92 -12.97
CA LEU A 67 -0.95 3.65 -14.02
C LEU A 67 -1.89 4.13 -15.14
N ASP A 68 -2.85 3.30 -15.56
CA ASP A 68 -3.79 3.68 -16.61
C ASP A 68 -4.67 4.87 -16.19
N ILE A 69 -5.11 4.92 -14.93
CA ILE A 69 -5.79 6.08 -14.37
C ILE A 69 -4.85 7.30 -14.34
N ALA A 70 -3.61 7.13 -13.88
CA ALA A 70 -2.64 8.23 -13.73
C ALA A 70 -2.24 8.87 -15.07
N ARG A 71 -2.14 8.10 -16.15
CA ARG A 71 -1.85 8.62 -17.51
C ARG A 71 -2.82 9.70 -17.96
N ASN A 72 -4.09 9.56 -17.58
CA ASN A 72 -5.15 10.51 -17.93
C ASN A 72 -5.33 11.63 -16.89
N HIS A 73 -4.63 11.57 -15.76
CA HIS A 73 -4.79 12.48 -14.62
C HIS A 73 -3.44 12.92 -14.04
N SER A 74 -2.45 13.19 -14.90
CA SER A 74 -1.08 13.56 -14.49
C SER A 74 -0.99 14.88 -13.70
N SER A 75 -2.00 15.74 -13.79
CA SER A 75 -2.15 16.95 -12.97
C SER A 75 -2.58 16.67 -11.52
N LEU A 76 -2.98 15.43 -11.22
CA LEU A 76 -3.42 14.96 -9.90
C LEU A 76 -2.53 13.84 -9.36
N LEU A 77 -2.04 12.96 -10.23
CA LEU A 77 -1.42 11.69 -9.87
C LEU A 77 0.01 11.61 -10.45
N ASP A 78 0.99 11.41 -9.56
CA ASP A 78 2.36 11.07 -9.89
C ASP A 78 2.61 9.59 -9.53
N VAL A 79 2.35 8.72 -10.49
CA VAL A 79 2.39 7.26 -10.32
C VAL A 79 3.34 6.66 -11.33
N ALA A 80 4.25 5.80 -10.87
CA ALA A 80 5.09 5.03 -11.76
C ALA A 80 5.49 3.66 -11.18
N ILE A 81 5.78 2.71 -12.07
CA ILE A 81 6.41 1.44 -11.68
C ILE A 81 7.93 1.61 -11.65
N THR A 82 8.55 1.17 -10.57
CA THR A 82 10.01 1.29 -10.36
C THR A 82 10.79 0.10 -10.92
N ALA A 83 10.16 -1.07 -10.99
CA ALA A 83 10.74 -2.25 -11.61
C ALA A 83 9.66 -3.25 -12.03
N PHE A 84 9.88 -3.89 -13.17
CA PHE A 84 9.09 -5.03 -13.60
C PHE A 84 9.54 -6.29 -12.85
N TYR A 85 8.59 -6.99 -12.24
CA TYR A 85 8.86 -8.18 -11.44
C TYR A 85 8.79 -9.42 -12.31
N GLU A 86 9.92 -9.76 -12.93
CA GLU A 86 10.05 -10.86 -13.92
C GLU A 86 9.52 -12.20 -13.39
N HIS A 87 9.58 -12.45 -12.08
CA HIS A 87 9.06 -13.69 -11.50
C HIS A 87 7.59 -13.97 -11.86
N PHE A 88 6.76 -12.94 -12.08
CA PHE A 88 5.35 -13.14 -12.45
C PHE A 88 5.12 -13.32 -13.95
N CYS A 89 6.13 -13.12 -14.79
CA CYS A 89 6.08 -13.39 -16.23
C CYS A 89 6.98 -14.59 -16.53
N GLN A 90 6.39 -15.79 -16.55
CA GLN A 90 7.12 -17.01 -16.86
C GLN A 90 6.42 -17.78 -17.98
N ALA A 91 7.22 -18.48 -18.80
CA ALA A 91 6.71 -19.30 -19.90
C ALA A 91 5.73 -20.39 -19.41
N SER A 92 5.94 -20.94 -18.21
CA SER A 92 5.03 -21.88 -17.55
C SER A 92 3.63 -21.33 -17.30
N HIS A 93 3.47 -20.01 -17.29
CA HIS A 93 2.20 -19.30 -17.11
C HIS A 93 1.75 -18.57 -18.39
N GLY A 94 2.37 -18.85 -19.53
CA GLY A 94 2.00 -18.26 -20.83
C GLY A 94 2.46 -16.81 -21.02
N CYS A 95 3.52 -16.39 -20.31
CA CYS A 95 4.18 -15.11 -20.53
C CYS A 95 5.58 -15.32 -21.12
N THR A 96 5.83 -14.73 -22.28
CA THR A 96 7.14 -14.82 -22.97
C THR A 96 7.99 -13.58 -22.71
N ASP A 97 9.28 -13.65 -23.04
CA ASP A 97 10.16 -12.47 -23.00
C ASP A 97 9.66 -11.33 -23.90
N SER A 98 8.98 -11.68 -25.00
CA SER A 98 8.35 -10.70 -25.89
C SER A 98 7.16 -10.00 -25.21
N ASP A 99 6.37 -10.72 -24.41
CA ASP A 99 5.29 -10.14 -23.61
C ASP A 99 5.85 -9.21 -22.53
N ALA A 100 6.88 -9.65 -21.81
CA ALA A 100 7.57 -8.82 -20.82
C ALA A 100 8.11 -7.53 -21.46
N ALA A 101 8.77 -7.63 -22.63
CA ALA A 101 9.30 -6.49 -23.36
C ALA A 101 8.17 -5.53 -23.81
N ARG A 102 7.06 -6.07 -24.31
CA ARG A 102 5.87 -5.30 -24.70
C ARG A 102 5.29 -4.53 -23.51
N ILE A 103 5.09 -5.19 -22.37
CA ILE A 103 4.52 -4.55 -21.17
C ILE A 103 5.47 -3.47 -20.62
N LYS A 104 6.79 -3.77 -20.56
CA LYS A 104 7.80 -2.79 -20.16
C LYS A 104 7.80 -1.56 -21.07
N ALA A 105 7.74 -1.76 -22.39
CA ALA A 105 7.66 -0.66 -23.35
C ALA A 105 6.35 0.13 -23.22
N GLU A 106 5.21 -0.56 -23.06
CA GLU A 106 3.91 0.07 -22.89
C GLU A 106 3.92 1.03 -21.70
N TYR A 107 4.40 0.60 -20.53
CA TYR A 107 4.39 1.38 -19.29
C TYR A 107 5.70 2.14 -19.01
N ALA A 108 6.59 2.25 -20.00
CA ALA A 108 7.90 2.91 -19.87
C ALA A 108 8.72 2.40 -18.66
N ILE A 109 8.60 1.10 -18.34
CA ILE A 109 9.30 0.49 -17.20
C ILE A 109 10.72 0.17 -17.64
N THR A 110 11.68 0.97 -17.20
CA THR A 110 13.11 0.71 -17.46
C THR A 110 13.84 0.34 -16.16
N PRO A 111 14.95 -0.39 -16.23
CA PRO A 111 15.77 -0.66 -15.06
C PRO A 111 16.21 0.65 -14.39
N HIS A 112 15.96 0.78 -13.08
CA HIS A 112 16.23 1.99 -12.30
C HIS A 112 15.41 3.24 -12.66
N ALA A 113 14.40 3.15 -13.54
CA ALA A 113 13.44 4.24 -13.68
C ALA A 113 12.70 4.46 -12.37
N HIS A 114 12.45 5.73 -12.05
CA HIS A 114 11.71 6.11 -10.86
C HIS A 114 12.30 5.50 -9.57
N ASN A 115 13.63 5.41 -9.52
CA ASN A 115 14.36 4.99 -8.33
C ASN A 115 14.59 6.18 -7.39
N GLU A 116 13.58 7.04 -7.24
CA GLU A 116 13.64 8.11 -6.27
C GLU A 116 13.87 7.51 -4.87
N PRO A 117 14.60 8.22 -4.00
CA PRO A 117 14.78 7.78 -2.62
C PRO A 117 13.42 7.51 -1.97
N ARG A 118 13.34 6.53 -1.07
CA ARG A 118 12.06 6.13 -0.43
C ARG A 118 11.38 7.29 0.30
N GLU A 119 12.16 8.26 0.73
CA GLU A 119 11.80 9.52 1.38
C GLU A 119 11.03 10.47 0.45
N ASP A 120 11.11 10.29 -0.87
CA ASP A 120 10.46 11.18 -1.83
C ASP A 120 8.94 11.20 -1.65
N VAL A 121 8.37 10.09 -1.16
CA VAL A 121 6.95 9.98 -0.77
C VAL A 121 6.52 11.05 0.23
N TYR A 122 7.45 11.61 1.01
CA TYR A 122 7.16 12.64 2.02
C TYR A 122 7.02 14.04 1.43
N LYS A 123 7.37 14.24 0.16
CA LYS A 123 7.23 15.54 -0.51
C LYS A 123 5.82 15.76 -1.06
N TYR A 124 4.89 14.82 -0.85
CA TYR A 124 3.55 14.84 -1.43
C TYR A 124 2.50 14.85 -0.32
N LYS A 125 1.43 15.64 -0.48
CA LYS A 125 0.33 15.70 0.49
C LYS A 125 -0.44 14.39 0.53
N TYR A 126 -0.48 13.67 -0.58
CA TYR A 126 -1.30 12.46 -0.75
C TYR A 126 -0.43 11.31 -1.20
N VAL A 127 -0.64 10.13 -0.62
CA VAL A 127 0.12 8.91 -0.95
C VAL A 127 -0.84 7.74 -1.05
N PHE A 128 -0.55 6.82 -1.96
CA PHE A 128 -1.44 5.68 -2.22
C PHE A 128 -0.90 4.36 -1.68
N ASP A 129 -1.77 3.60 -1.03
CA ASP A 129 -1.53 2.25 -0.59
C ASP A 129 -2.45 1.31 -1.39
N VAL A 130 -1.83 0.35 -2.08
CA VAL A 130 -2.52 -0.60 -2.94
C VAL A 130 -1.80 -1.94 -2.93
N ASP A 131 -2.60 -2.99 -2.99
CA ASP A 131 -2.16 -4.37 -2.96
C ASP A 131 -1.16 -4.72 -4.07
N GLY A 132 -0.36 -5.73 -3.81
CA GLY A 132 0.43 -6.45 -4.81
C GLY A 132 -0.10 -7.87 -4.92
N ASN A 133 0.80 -8.84 -4.74
CA ASN A 133 0.41 -10.26 -4.58
C ASN A 133 -0.37 -10.52 -3.28
N SER A 134 -0.20 -9.62 -2.30
CA SER A 134 -0.91 -9.58 -1.03
C SER A 134 -1.10 -8.12 -0.59
N PHE A 135 -1.49 -7.88 0.65
CA PHE A 135 -1.51 -6.57 1.29
C PHE A 135 -0.17 -5.84 1.14
N SER A 136 -0.23 -4.51 1.18
CA SER A 136 0.94 -3.66 1.08
C SER A 136 1.57 -3.45 2.46
N GLY A 137 2.70 -4.10 2.73
CA GLY A 137 3.50 -3.90 3.95
C GLY A 137 4.09 -2.50 4.14
N ARG A 138 3.70 -1.52 3.31
CA ARG A 138 4.11 -0.11 3.39
C ARG A 138 3.10 0.74 4.13
N TYR A 139 1.87 0.27 4.28
CA TYR A 139 0.74 1.08 4.77
C TYR A 139 1.03 1.82 6.08
N LEU A 140 1.55 1.10 7.09
CA LEU A 140 1.90 1.69 8.38
C LEU A 140 3.07 2.68 8.27
N GLY A 141 4.04 2.45 7.38
CA GLY A 141 5.10 3.43 7.10
C GLY A 141 4.57 4.68 6.42
N LEU A 142 3.62 4.53 5.49
CA LEU A 142 2.96 5.65 4.81
C LEU A 142 2.15 6.51 5.78
N LEU A 143 1.48 5.93 6.77
CA LEU A 143 0.77 6.71 7.79
C LEU A 143 1.71 7.59 8.63
N LYS A 144 2.97 7.18 8.83
CA LYS A 144 3.99 7.98 9.53
C LYS A 144 4.58 9.12 8.68
N SER A 145 4.34 9.13 7.37
CA SER A 145 4.98 10.05 6.41
C SER A 145 4.58 11.53 6.51
N GLY A 146 3.61 11.87 7.35
CA GLY A 146 3.00 13.20 7.35
C GLY A 146 2.11 13.49 6.14
N SER A 147 1.82 12.48 5.33
CA SER A 147 0.97 12.56 4.14
C SER A 147 -0.36 11.87 4.39
N LEU A 148 -1.42 12.31 3.74
CA LEU A 148 -2.71 11.64 3.78
C LEU A 148 -2.65 10.37 2.95
N VAL A 149 -2.92 9.23 3.59
CA VAL A 149 -2.92 7.92 2.93
C VAL A 149 -4.30 7.63 2.34
N PHE A 150 -4.30 7.27 1.06
CA PHE A 150 -5.43 6.68 0.35
C PHE A 150 -5.19 5.17 0.27
N LYS A 151 -6.15 4.35 0.69
CA LYS A 151 -5.96 2.89 0.77
C LYS A 151 -7.01 2.16 -0.05
N SER A 152 -6.54 1.28 -0.94
CA SER A 152 -7.36 0.28 -1.63
C SER A 152 -6.80 -1.11 -1.34
N THR A 153 -7.55 -1.91 -0.58
CA THR A 153 -7.16 -3.30 -0.28
C THR A 153 -8.36 -4.24 -0.30
N VAL A 154 -8.12 -5.50 -0.62
CA VAL A 154 -9.06 -6.62 -0.44
C VAL A 154 -8.62 -7.60 0.65
N TRP A 155 -7.45 -7.37 1.25
CA TRP A 155 -6.87 -8.22 2.26
C TRP A 155 -7.29 -7.75 3.65
N ALA A 156 -7.50 -8.72 4.55
CA ALA A 156 -7.58 -8.43 5.97
C ALA A 156 -6.17 -8.20 6.52
N GLU A 157 -6.05 -7.25 7.44
CA GLU A 157 -4.82 -6.97 8.15
C GLU A 157 -5.10 -6.96 9.66
N TYR A 158 -4.12 -7.39 10.47
CA TYR A 158 -4.32 -7.58 11.92
C TYR A 158 -4.76 -6.31 12.69
N PHE A 159 -4.62 -5.12 12.08
CA PHE A 159 -5.01 -3.83 12.65
C PHE A 159 -6.31 -3.24 12.06
N ASP A 160 -7.04 -3.96 11.20
CA ASP A 160 -8.28 -3.46 10.58
C ASP A 160 -9.35 -3.04 11.61
N GLY A 161 -9.32 -3.69 12.78
CA GLY A 161 -10.15 -3.31 13.93
C GLY A 161 -9.84 -1.92 14.50
N TRP A 162 -8.64 -1.39 14.23
CA TRP A 162 -8.11 -0.19 14.86
C TRP A 162 -8.16 1.04 13.95
N LEU A 163 -7.67 0.90 12.71
CA LEU A 163 -7.61 1.98 11.74
C LEU A 163 -8.94 2.14 11.00
N LYS A 164 -9.65 3.23 11.28
CA LYS A 164 -10.96 3.55 10.68
C LYS A 164 -10.90 4.44 9.43
N PRO A 165 -11.66 4.13 8.37
CA PRO A 165 -11.82 5.00 7.20
C PRO A 165 -12.34 6.39 7.58
N TYR A 166 -11.85 7.43 6.90
CA TYR A 166 -12.12 8.86 7.16
C TYR A 166 -11.77 9.37 8.57
N VAL A 167 -11.20 8.52 9.42
CA VAL A 167 -10.56 8.93 10.67
C VAL A 167 -9.06 8.95 10.48
N HIS A 168 -8.48 7.90 9.89
CA HIS A 168 -7.03 7.72 9.78
C HIS A 168 -6.52 7.70 8.33
N TYR A 169 -7.38 7.40 7.36
CA TYR A 169 -7.05 7.29 5.95
C TYR A 169 -8.30 7.49 5.08
N VAL A 170 -8.12 7.72 3.77
CA VAL A 170 -9.23 7.76 2.81
C VAL A 170 -9.38 6.40 2.12
N PRO A 171 -10.51 5.70 2.26
CA PRO A 171 -10.74 4.45 1.55
C PRO A 171 -10.97 4.70 0.05
N VAL A 172 -10.45 3.81 -0.77
CA VAL A 172 -10.67 3.77 -2.23
C VAL A 172 -11.17 2.37 -2.58
N ARG A 173 -12.11 2.28 -3.52
CA ARG A 173 -12.69 1.01 -3.94
C ARG A 173 -11.62 0.09 -4.55
N PRO A 174 -11.74 -1.24 -4.41
CA PRO A 174 -10.78 -2.19 -4.97
C PRO A 174 -10.57 -2.12 -6.49
N ASP A 175 -11.58 -1.65 -7.23
CA ASP A 175 -11.52 -1.45 -8.67
C ASP A 175 -10.92 -0.09 -9.08
N LEU A 176 -10.59 0.75 -8.11
CA LEU A 176 -10.07 2.11 -8.22
C LEU A 176 -11.03 3.11 -8.89
N SER A 177 -12.32 2.77 -9.00
CA SER A 177 -13.29 3.58 -9.76
C SER A 177 -13.51 4.98 -9.16
N ASP A 178 -13.33 5.13 -7.85
CA ASP A 178 -13.52 6.39 -7.12
C ASP A 178 -12.21 7.12 -6.78
N LEU A 179 -11.05 6.63 -7.23
CA LEU A 179 -9.75 7.21 -6.86
C LEU A 179 -9.64 8.70 -7.19
N VAL A 180 -9.97 9.09 -8.43
CA VAL A 180 -9.84 10.48 -8.90
C VAL A 180 -10.75 11.42 -8.11
N GLU A 181 -12.00 11.02 -7.90
CA GLU A 181 -12.97 11.77 -7.10
C GLU A 181 -12.46 11.99 -5.67
N ARG A 182 -11.87 10.97 -5.04
CA ARG A 182 -11.34 11.05 -3.68
C ARG A 182 -10.15 12.01 -3.58
N VAL A 183 -9.27 12.02 -4.58
CA VAL A 183 -8.12 12.93 -4.62
C VAL A 183 -8.57 14.37 -4.81
N GLU A 184 -9.52 14.62 -5.71
CA GLU A 184 -10.10 15.96 -5.91
C GLU A 184 -10.82 16.45 -4.65
N TRP A 185 -11.57 15.57 -3.98
CA TRP A 185 -12.18 15.89 -2.70
C TRP A 185 -11.12 16.33 -1.67
N ALA A 186 -10.00 15.62 -1.55
CA ALA A 186 -8.96 15.97 -0.59
C ALA A 186 -8.23 17.27 -0.93
N ARG A 187 -8.12 17.62 -2.22
CA ARG A 187 -7.61 18.92 -2.69
C ARG A 187 -8.56 20.06 -2.37
N GLY A 188 -9.86 19.85 -2.57
CA GLY A 188 -10.90 20.83 -2.27
C GLY A 188 -11.18 21.01 -0.77
N ASN A 189 -10.84 20.01 0.06
CA ASN A 189 -11.15 19.96 1.49
C ASN A 189 -9.87 19.81 2.32
N GLU A 190 -8.89 20.70 2.09
CA GLU A 190 -7.56 20.58 2.66
C GLU A 190 -7.54 20.50 4.20
N GLY A 191 -8.40 21.27 4.89
CA GLY A 191 -8.50 21.22 6.35
C GLY A 191 -8.91 19.84 6.87
N GLU A 192 -9.87 19.20 6.19
CA GLU A 192 -10.34 17.85 6.56
C GLU A 192 -9.31 16.79 6.16
N ALA A 193 -8.71 16.91 4.98
CA ALA A 193 -7.62 16.05 4.54
C ALA A 193 -6.45 16.04 5.55
N ARG A 194 -6.06 17.22 6.04
CA ARG A 194 -5.03 17.38 7.06
C ARG A 194 -5.45 16.81 8.42
N ARG A 195 -6.72 16.96 8.81
CA ARG A 195 -7.26 16.36 10.04
C ARG A 195 -7.12 14.83 10.02
N ILE A 196 -7.53 14.19 8.91
CA ILE A 196 -7.43 12.74 8.73
C ILE A 196 -5.98 12.29 8.73
N GLN A 197 -5.12 12.99 7.99
CA GLN A 197 -3.68 12.71 7.96
C GLN A 197 -3.08 12.71 9.36
N ARG A 198 -3.33 13.77 10.14
CA ARG A 198 -2.77 13.92 11.49
C ARG A 198 -3.23 12.79 12.41
N ALA A 199 -4.53 12.49 12.39
CA ALA A 199 -5.09 11.40 13.19
C ALA A 199 -4.47 10.04 12.82
N GLY A 200 -4.28 9.75 11.54
CA GLY A 200 -3.60 8.54 11.07
C GLY A 200 -2.15 8.44 11.55
N LYS A 201 -1.39 9.54 11.44
CA LYS A 201 0.00 9.62 11.91
C LYS A 201 0.10 9.40 13.42
N GLU A 202 -0.67 10.16 14.20
CA GLU A 202 -0.69 10.07 15.66
C GLU A 202 -1.08 8.66 16.14
N PHE A 203 -2.03 8.02 15.46
CA PHE A 203 -2.44 6.66 15.79
C PHE A 203 -1.29 5.66 15.64
N VAL A 204 -0.62 5.65 14.48
CA VAL A 204 0.46 4.68 14.22
C VAL A 204 1.70 4.97 15.07
N GLU A 205 1.99 6.23 15.38
CA GLU A 205 3.08 6.59 16.30
C GLU A 205 2.85 6.11 17.73
N ARG A 206 1.59 6.10 18.19
CA ARG A 206 1.23 5.71 19.57
C ARG A 206 0.93 4.23 19.73
N VAL A 207 0.22 3.64 18.78
CA VAL A 207 -0.36 2.30 18.92
C VAL A 207 0.46 1.26 18.20
N VAL A 208 1.01 1.55 17.02
CA VAL A 208 1.74 0.55 16.24
C VAL A 208 3.24 0.59 16.59
N THR A 209 3.52 0.30 17.86
CA THR A 209 4.88 0.21 18.40
C THR A 209 5.36 -1.24 18.41
N ASP A 210 6.68 -1.46 18.45
CA ASP A 210 7.26 -2.81 18.58
C ASP A 210 6.68 -3.54 19.79
N ALA A 211 6.59 -2.88 20.95
CA ALA A 211 6.02 -3.46 22.17
C ALA A 211 4.54 -3.84 22.01
N GLN A 212 3.75 -3.04 21.30
CA GLN A 212 2.35 -3.37 21.01
C GLN A 212 2.24 -4.57 20.07
N ASN A 213 3.10 -4.65 19.05
CA ASN A 213 3.12 -5.79 18.12
C ASN A 213 3.51 -7.07 18.85
N ASP A 214 4.53 -7.04 19.72
CA ASP A 214 4.93 -8.16 20.56
C ASP A 214 3.78 -8.60 21.48
N CYS A 215 3.09 -7.65 22.11
CA CYS A 215 1.94 -7.90 22.97
C CYS A 215 0.80 -8.58 22.20
N TYR A 216 0.43 -8.05 21.03
CA TYR A 216 -0.61 -8.63 20.19
C TYR A 216 -0.23 -10.05 19.76
N PHE A 217 1.01 -10.27 19.32
CA PHE A 217 1.48 -11.58 18.90
C PHE A 217 1.42 -12.60 20.04
N LEU A 218 1.85 -12.21 21.26
CA LEU A 218 1.75 -13.06 22.43
C LEU A 218 0.29 -13.39 22.78
N LEU A 219 -0.62 -12.42 22.71
CA LEU A 219 -2.05 -12.66 22.97
C LEU A 219 -2.65 -13.65 21.98
N VAL A 220 -2.30 -13.54 20.69
CA VAL A 220 -2.72 -14.50 19.66
C VAL A 220 -2.24 -15.92 20.02
N LEU A 221 -0.97 -16.07 20.42
CA LEU A 221 -0.42 -17.37 20.81
C LEU A 221 -1.07 -17.94 22.07
N LEU A 222 -1.39 -17.10 23.07
CA LEU A 222 -2.06 -17.52 24.30
C LEU A 222 -3.49 -17.99 24.03
N GLU A 223 -4.26 -17.24 23.23
CA GLU A 223 -5.62 -17.65 22.84
C GLU A 223 -5.60 -18.92 22.00
N TRP A 224 -4.65 -19.03 21.07
CA TRP A 224 -4.46 -20.26 20.31
C TRP A 224 -4.18 -21.46 21.23
N ALA A 225 -3.24 -21.32 22.18
CA ALA A 225 -2.93 -22.38 23.14
C ALA A 225 -4.14 -22.76 24.00
N ARG A 226 -4.94 -21.78 24.44
CA ARG A 226 -6.18 -22.01 25.19
C ARG A 226 -7.16 -22.87 24.38
N LEU A 227 -7.41 -22.50 23.12
CA LEU A 227 -8.30 -23.23 22.21
C LEU A 227 -7.83 -24.67 21.94
N GLN A 228 -6.51 -24.89 21.82
CA GLN A 228 -5.94 -26.23 21.63
C GLN A 228 -6.02 -27.10 22.90
N SER A 229 -5.98 -26.49 24.08
CA SER A 229 -5.96 -27.21 25.36
C SER A 229 -7.31 -27.82 25.78
N GLY A 230 -8.39 -27.54 25.04
CA GLY A 230 -9.74 -28.05 25.34
C GLY A 230 -10.36 -27.52 26.65
N ARG A 231 -9.69 -26.58 27.33
CA ARG A 231 -10.22 -25.90 28.51
C ARG A 231 -11.10 -24.73 28.05
N ILE A 232 -12.38 -25.05 27.81
CA ILE A 232 -13.45 -24.06 27.59
C ILE A 232 -14.18 -23.83 28.91
#